data_AF-A0A6J7PBL1-F1
#
_entry.id   AF-A0A6J7PBL1-F1
#
_cell.length_a   1.000
_cell.length_b   1.000
_cell.length_c   1.000
_cell.angle_alpha   90.00
_cell.angle_beta   90.00
_cell.angle_gamma   90.00
#
_symmetry.space_group_name_H-M   'P 1'
#
loop_
_entity.id
_entity.type
_entity.pdbx_description
1 polymer ?
#
loop_
_entity_poly.entity_id
_entity_poly.type
_entity_poly.pdbx_seq_one_letter_code
_entity_poly.pdbx_strand_id
1 'polypeptide(L)'
;MRASIEEAIANGVNLIVLGGNTAYNKTTVPKDKRSMSEIIQWRDSTVNKPESTFLGSQYLTLGAHRDLVIANPQRWPFNTLKGVTKIEGVMGYEVDSPLYSPGPGVESLGAMNILPTEKRKIAMSTYYSAPSGAGVLNIGTNGWVCAIENVCPWGHRFSKQSSQAIASVTWEILRKAATQKLGETHPAIIDIPERL
;
A
#
# COMPACT_ATOMS: atom_id res chain seq x y z
N MET A 1 8.63 -16.75 1.78
CA MET A 1 8.14 -15.60 0.98
C MET A 1 8.61 -14.28 1.58
N ARG A 2 8.16 -13.87 2.77
CA ARG A 2 8.55 -12.58 3.38
C ARG A 2 10.06 -12.32 3.38
N ALA A 3 10.87 -13.24 3.92
CA ALA A 3 12.32 -13.07 3.98
C ALA A 3 12.95 -12.80 2.60
N SER A 4 12.46 -13.47 1.54
CA SER A 4 12.93 -13.24 0.17
C SER A 4 12.54 -11.87 -0.38
N ILE A 5 11.39 -11.32 0.04
CA ILE A 5 10.97 -9.96 -0.33
C ILE A 5 11.83 -8.93 0.41
N GLU A 6 12.04 -9.11 1.72
CA GLU A 6 12.92 -8.24 2.52
C GLU A 6 14.35 -8.24 1.97
N GLU A 7 14.88 -9.40 1.58
CA GLU A 7 16.17 -9.54 0.92
C GLU A 7 16.21 -8.85 -0.45
N ALA A 8 15.16 -8.96 -1.26
CA ALA A 8 15.08 -8.26 -2.54
C ALA A 8 15.10 -6.73 -2.34
N ILE A 9 14.33 -6.21 -1.38
CA ILE A 9 14.34 -4.78 -1.02
C ILE A 9 15.75 -4.38 -0.56
N ALA A 10 16.38 -5.16 0.31
CA ALA A 10 17.75 -4.89 0.79
C ALA A 10 18.79 -4.86 -0.35
N ASN A 11 18.54 -5.57 -1.45
CA ASN A 11 19.36 -5.57 -2.66
C ASN A 11 18.94 -4.53 -3.71
N GLY A 12 18.07 -3.57 -3.37
CA GLY A 12 17.69 -2.46 -4.25
C GLY A 12 16.54 -2.75 -5.22
N VAL A 13 15.86 -3.89 -5.06
CA VAL A 13 14.67 -4.23 -5.85
C VAL A 13 13.47 -3.45 -5.33
N ASN A 14 12.79 -2.72 -6.21
CA ASN A 14 11.58 -1.99 -5.85
C ASN A 14 10.45 -2.97 -5.53
N LEU A 15 9.62 -2.61 -4.54
CA LEU A 15 8.41 -3.37 -4.20
C LEU A 15 7.18 -2.49 -4.45
N ILE A 16 6.25 -3.01 -5.25
CA ILE A 16 4.96 -2.36 -5.52
C ILE A 16 3.84 -3.27 -5.05
N VAL A 17 3.07 -2.80 -4.07
CA VAL A 17 1.88 -3.47 -3.55
C VAL A 17 0.66 -2.63 -3.91
N LEU A 18 -0.18 -3.17 -4.80
CA LEU A 18 -1.41 -2.52 -5.29
C LEU A 18 -2.67 -2.97 -4.53
N GLY A 19 -2.53 -3.80 -3.50
CA GLY A 19 -3.63 -4.33 -2.70
C GLY A 19 -3.72 -3.68 -1.32
N GLY A 20 -4.57 -4.25 -0.47
CA GLY A 20 -4.59 -4.03 0.98
C GLY A 20 -4.45 -5.38 1.68
N ASN A 21 -4.27 -5.38 3.00
CA ASN A 21 -4.16 -6.61 3.80
C ASN A 21 -3.03 -7.56 3.32
N THR A 22 -1.99 -7.00 2.70
CA THR A 22 -0.92 -7.78 2.09
C THR A 22 0.01 -8.34 3.15
N ALA A 23 0.40 -9.61 2.99
CA ALA A 23 1.28 -10.33 3.91
C ALA A 23 0.76 -10.37 5.36
N TYR A 24 -0.56 -10.45 5.57
CA TYR A 24 -1.18 -10.48 6.90
C TYR A 24 -0.73 -11.65 7.79
N ASN A 25 -0.78 -12.87 7.25
CA ASN A 25 -0.45 -14.09 7.99
C ASN A 25 0.89 -14.68 7.54
N LYS A 26 1.67 -15.15 8.52
CA LYS A 26 2.67 -16.19 8.34
C LYS A 26 1.91 -17.51 8.22
N THR A 27 2.28 -18.31 7.22
CA THR A 27 1.75 -19.65 7.02
C THR A 27 2.88 -20.59 6.63
N THR A 28 2.73 -21.87 6.96
CA THR A 28 3.63 -22.95 6.55
C THR A 28 2.93 -23.82 5.52
N VAL A 29 3.60 -24.07 4.40
CA VAL A 29 3.13 -24.96 3.33
C VAL A 29 4.15 -26.09 3.16
N PRO A 30 3.89 -27.29 3.70
CA PRO A 30 4.79 -28.42 3.54
C PRO A 30 4.90 -28.84 2.07
N LYS A 31 6.10 -29.21 1.62
CA LYS A 31 6.36 -29.56 0.20
C LYS A 31 5.51 -30.74 -0.31
N ASP A 32 5.11 -31.62 0.60
CA ASP A 32 4.39 -32.86 0.36
C ASP A 32 2.88 -32.76 0.62
N LYS A 33 2.38 -31.61 1.11
CA LYS A 33 0.97 -31.41 1.45
C LYS A 33 0.36 -30.26 0.67
N ARG A 34 -0.94 -30.42 0.35
CA ARG A 34 -1.77 -29.35 -0.22
C ARG A 34 -2.50 -28.54 0.86
N SER A 35 -2.08 -28.63 2.11
CA SER A 35 -2.69 -27.89 3.23
C SER A 35 -1.72 -26.88 3.83
N MET A 36 -2.26 -25.75 4.26
CA MET A 36 -1.54 -24.73 5.03
C MET A 36 -1.67 -25.01 6.52
N SER A 37 -0.62 -24.71 7.29
CA SER A 37 -0.60 -24.79 8.76
C SER A 37 0.08 -23.56 9.37
N GLU A 38 0.11 -23.49 10.70
CA GLU A 38 0.81 -22.44 11.47
C GLU A 38 0.39 -21.01 11.04
N ILE A 39 -0.92 -20.83 10.83
CA ILE A 39 -1.49 -19.55 10.39
C ILE A 39 -1.52 -18.60 11.58
N ILE A 40 -0.61 -17.64 11.59
CA ILE A 40 -0.49 -16.62 12.64
C ILE A 40 -0.19 -15.27 12.00
N GLN A 41 -0.69 -14.18 12.58
CA GLN A 41 -0.43 -12.85 12.06
C GLN A 41 1.05 -12.52 12.20
N TRP A 42 1.64 -11.86 11.20
CA TRP A 42 3.04 -11.43 11.30
C TRP A 42 3.28 -10.44 12.46
N ARG A 43 2.27 -9.61 12.76
CA ARG A 43 2.26 -8.68 13.90
C ARG A 43 1.93 -9.31 15.26
N ASP A 44 1.58 -10.60 15.31
CA ASP A 44 1.27 -11.26 16.58
C ASP A 44 2.47 -11.12 17.53
N SER A 45 2.24 -10.95 18.84
CA SER A 45 3.31 -10.69 19.81
C SER A 45 4.35 -11.80 19.90
N THR A 46 4.00 -13.04 19.49
CA THR A 46 4.93 -14.17 19.43
C THR A 46 5.84 -14.16 18.20
N VAL A 47 5.44 -13.47 17.14
CA VAL A 47 6.22 -13.31 15.88
C VAL A 47 6.94 -11.97 15.86
N ASN A 48 6.26 -10.91 16.33
CA ASN A 48 6.72 -9.54 16.48
C ASN A 48 7.38 -8.96 15.22
N LYS A 49 6.76 -9.19 14.06
CA LYS A 49 7.22 -8.66 12.77
C LYS A 49 6.05 -8.01 12.02
N PRO A 50 5.51 -6.86 12.45
CA PRO A 50 4.38 -6.24 11.75
C PRO A 50 4.71 -5.94 10.29
N GLU A 51 3.73 -6.05 9.40
CA GLU A 51 3.90 -5.94 7.94
C GLU A 51 4.46 -4.57 7.53
N SER A 52 4.06 -3.53 8.25
CA SER A 52 4.53 -2.15 8.11
C SER A 52 6.04 -1.99 8.16
N THR A 53 6.77 -2.89 8.81
CA THR A 53 8.25 -2.85 8.85
C THR A 53 8.91 -3.00 7.49
N PHE A 54 8.25 -3.64 6.51
CA PHE A 54 8.77 -3.77 5.14
C PHE A 54 7.79 -3.26 4.07
N LEU A 55 6.51 -3.09 4.39
CA LEU A 55 5.51 -2.52 3.48
C LEU A 55 5.29 -1.01 3.67
N GLY A 56 5.81 -0.42 4.74
CA GLY A 56 5.54 0.98 5.12
C GLY A 56 4.19 1.19 5.82
N SER A 57 3.22 0.31 5.59
CA SER A 57 1.92 0.26 6.27
C SER A 57 1.45 -1.17 6.51
N GLN A 58 0.46 -1.36 7.38
CA GLN A 58 -0.12 -2.67 7.68
C GLN A 58 -1.65 -2.61 7.68
N TYR A 59 -2.31 -3.76 7.61
CA TYR A 59 -3.76 -3.83 7.72
C TYR A 59 -4.34 -3.03 8.88
N LEU A 60 -5.31 -2.18 8.58
CA LEU A 60 -6.06 -1.38 9.55
C LEU A 60 -7.45 -1.99 9.79
N THR A 61 -8.24 -2.15 8.73
CA THR A 61 -9.63 -2.59 8.84
C THR A 61 -10.19 -3.16 7.55
N LEU A 62 -11.25 -3.93 7.72
CA LEU A 62 -12.20 -4.39 6.71
C LEU A 62 -13.44 -3.47 6.74
N GLY A 63 -14.27 -3.47 5.70
CA GLY A 63 -15.53 -2.71 5.72
C GLY A 63 -15.42 -1.27 5.19
N ALA A 64 -14.25 -0.87 4.71
CA ALA A 64 -14.05 0.51 4.26
C ALA A 64 -14.75 0.74 2.92
N HIS A 65 -15.41 1.90 2.79
CA HIS A 65 -16.04 2.37 1.56
C HIS A 65 -15.92 3.89 1.51
N ARG A 66 -14.79 4.39 1.01
CA ARG A 66 -14.45 5.82 1.01
C ARG A 66 -13.72 6.22 -0.27
N ASP A 67 -13.63 7.51 -0.46
CA ASP A 67 -12.82 8.11 -1.51
C ASP A 67 -11.34 8.13 -1.09
N LEU A 68 -10.46 8.03 -2.07
CA LEU A 68 -9.04 8.34 -1.90
C LEU A 68 -8.85 9.86 -2.09
N VAL A 69 -8.42 10.55 -1.04
CA VAL A 69 -7.95 11.94 -1.11
C VAL A 69 -6.46 11.93 -1.36
N ILE A 70 -6.06 12.54 -2.48
CA ILE A 70 -4.65 12.62 -2.90
C ILE A 70 -3.95 13.66 -2.03
N ALA A 71 -2.84 13.27 -1.41
CA ALA A 71 -2.11 14.15 -0.51
C ALA A 71 -1.46 15.33 -1.25
N ASN A 72 -0.88 15.06 -2.43
CA ASN A 72 -0.33 16.10 -3.30
C ASN A 72 -0.55 15.77 -4.79
N PRO A 73 -1.47 16.46 -5.49
CA PRO A 73 -1.79 16.15 -6.88
C PRO A 73 -0.71 16.58 -7.88
N GLN A 74 0.33 17.30 -7.44
CA GLN A 74 1.47 17.69 -8.28
C GLN A 74 2.65 16.72 -8.17
N ARG A 75 2.56 15.71 -7.29
CA ARG A 75 3.62 14.71 -7.06
C ARG A 75 3.27 13.36 -7.64
N TRP A 76 4.30 12.56 -7.86
CA TRP A 76 4.13 11.18 -8.26
C TRP A 76 3.38 10.39 -7.15
N PRO A 77 2.56 9.40 -7.52
CA PRO A 77 2.21 9.01 -8.89
C PRO A 77 1.00 9.79 -9.47
N PHE A 78 0.39 10.68 -8.69
CA PHE A 78 -0.88 11.34 -9.04
C PHE A 78 -0.76 12.56 -9.96
N ASN A 79 0.44 13.11 -10.16
CA ASN A 79 0.70 14.21 -11.09
C ASN A 79 0.28 13.93 -12.53
N THR A 80 0.19 12.65 -12.93
CA THR A 80 -0.37 12.24 -14.23
C THR A 80 -1.85 12.64 -14.41
N LEU A 81 -2.59 12.88 -13.32
CA LEU A 81 -4.01 13.21 -13.34
C LEU A 81 -4.30 14.72 -13.44
N LYS A 82 -3.29 15.57 -13.62
CA LYS A 82 -3.45 17.02 -13.90
C LYS A 82 -4.38 17.76 -12.92
N GLY A 83 -4.11 17.62 -11.62
CA GLY A 83 -4.80 18.41 -10.58
C GLY A 83 -6.04 17.75 -9.95
N VAL A 84 -6.35 16.50 -10.30
CA VAL A 84 -7.33 15.70 -9.55
C VAL A 84 -6.85 15.54 -8.10
N THR A 85 -7.70 15.88 -7.14
CA THR A 85 -7.40 15.82 -5.69
C THR A 85 -8.07 14.64 -4.99
N LYS A 86 -8.99 13.95 -5.67
CA LYS A 86 -9.80 12.88 -5.09
C LYS A 86 -10.18 11.86 -6.15
N ILE A 87 -10.14 10.57 -5.80
CA ILE A 87 -10.64 9.46 -6.63
C ILE A 87 -11.73 8.74 -5.85
N GLU A 88 -12.93 8.71 -6.42
CA GLU A 88 -14.13 8.27 -5.70
C GLU A 88 -14.23 6.76 -5.56
N GLY A 89 -14.60 6.31 -4.36
CA GLY A 89 -14.92 4.91 -4.05
C GLY A 89 -13.74 3.91 -3.96
N VAL A 90 -12.49 4.36 -4.11
CA VAL A 90 -11.33 3.46 -4.25
C VAL A 90 -10.80 2.92 -2.91
N MET A 91 -11.03 3.60 -1.79
CA MET A 91 -10.57 3.14 -0.48
C MET A 91 -11.58 2.16 0.12
N GLY A 92 -11.26 0.87 0.01
CA GLY A 92 -12.13 -0.22 0.44
C GLY A 92 -11.92 -1.47 -0.40
N TYR A 93 -12.38 -2.65 -0.01
CA TYR A 93 -13.05 -3.05 1.23
C TYR A 93 -12.06 -3.20 2.39
N GLU A 94 -10.81 -3.56 2.08
CA GLU A 94 -9.70 -3.61 3.03
C GLU A 94 -8.79 -2.42 2.84
N VAL A 95 -8.23 -1.93 3.94
CA VAL A 95 -7.34 -0.77 3.95
C VAL A 95 -6.23 -0.91 4.98
N ASP A 96 -5.08 -0.31 4.68
CA ASP A 96 -3.86 -0.34 5.50
C ASP A 96 -3.54 1.04 6.08
N SER A 97 -2.76 1.09 7.16
CA SER A 97 -2.28 2.31 7.80
C SER A 97 -0.84 2.18 8.28
N PRO A 98 -0.03 3.25 8.18
CA PRO A 98 1.30 3.29 8.79
C PRO A 98 1.26 3.50 10.30
N LEU A 99 0.16 4.00 10.87
CA LEU A 99 0.20 4.74 12.15
C LEU A 99 0.24 3.88 13.44
N TYR A 100 -0.04 2.58 13.38
CA TYR A 100 -0.32 1.77 14.58
C TYR A 100 0.70 0.67 14.87
N SER A 101 1.88 0.78 14.27
CA SER A 101 2.93 -0.24 14.34
C SER A 101 4.30 0.35 14.00
N PRO A 102 5.40 -0.26 14.47
CA PRO A 102 6.73 0.07 14.03
C PRO A 102 6.87 0.00 12.51
N GLY A 103 7.71 0.85 11.93
CA GLY A 103 7.94 0.87 10.50
C GLY A 103 8.73 2.11 10.07
N PRO A 104 9.21 2.12 8.81
CA PRO A 104 10.02 3.21 8.29
C PRO A 104 9.23 4.52 8.25
N GLY A 105 9.97 5.62 8.14
CA GLY A 105 9.38 6.89 7.71
C GLY A 105 8.80 6.72 6.31
N VAL A 106 7.59 7.22 6.08
CA VAL A 106 6.88 7.11 4.80
C VAL A 106 6.37 8.48 4.35
N GLU A 107 6.23 8.62 3.04
CA GLU A 107 5.40 9.64 2.38
C GLU A 107 3.96 9.11 2.26
N SER A 108 2.99 9.92 2.67
CA SER A 108 1.58 9.70 2.39
C SER A 108 1.26 10.12 0.96
N LEU A 109 0.97 9.16 0.09
CA LEU A 109 0.54 9.44 -1.30
C LEU A 109 -0.94 9.87 -1.37
N GLY A 110 -1.75 9.32 -0.47
CA GLY A 110 -3.16 9.62 -0.34
C GLY A 110 -3.78 8.87 0.82
N ALA A 111 -4.90 9.36 1.31
CA ALA A 111 -5.59 8.81 2.47
C ALA A 111 -7.09 8.73 2.21
N MET A 112 -7.80 7.90 2.98
CA MET A 112 -9.26 8.04 3.01
C MET A 112 -9.65 9.35 3.72
N ASN A 113 -10.81 9.92 3.36
CA ASN A 113 -11.35 11.11 4.04
C ASN A 113 -11.21 11.00 5.56
N ILE A 114 -10.50 11.96 6.17
CA ILE A 114 -10.41 12.08 7.63
C ILE A 114 -11.74 12.66 8.10
N LEU A 115 -12.68 11.83 8.55
CA LEU A 115 -13.81 12.39 9.30
C LEU A 115 -13.26 13.08 10.56
N PRO A 116 -13.86 14.19 11.03
CA PRO A 116 -13.40 14.88 12.24
C PRO A 116 -13.29 13.96 13.48
N THR A 117 -14.08 12.89 13.51
CA THR A 117 -14.13 11.85 14.54
C THR A 117 -13.12 10.72 14.31
N GLU A 118 -12.58 10.58 13.09
CA GLU A 118 -11.66 9.51 12.67
C GLU A 118 -10.19 9.95 12.68
N LYS A 119 -9.86 11.11 13.28
CA LYS A 119 -8.49 11.63 13.42
C LYS A 119 -7.45 10.62 13.95
N ARG A 120 -7.90 9.50 14.52
CA ARG A 120 -7.07 8.43 15.06
C ARG A 120 -7.13 7.11 14.31
N LYS A 121 -7.87 6.97 13.19
CA LYS A 121 -7.97 5.75 12.36
C LYS A 121 -7.94 6.10 10.88
N ILE A 122 -6.75 6.37 10.37
CA ILE A 122 -6.57 6.85 8.99
C ILE A 122 -5.86 5.77 8.19
N ALA A 123 -6.47 5.33 7.09
CA ALA A 123 -5.79 4.52 6.08
C ALA A 123 -5.07 5.39 5.08
N MET A 124 -3.92 4.91 4.62
CA MET A 124 -3.04 5.66 3.74
C MET A 124 -2.37 4.74 2.72
N SER A 125 -2.31 5.21 1.48
CA SER A 125 -1.32 4.76 0.51
C SER A 125 0.02 5.39 0.86
N THR A 126 1.08 4.59 0.91
CA THR A 126 2.39 4.99 1.43
C THR A 126 3.51 4.68 0.44
N TYR A 127 4.57 5.47 0.51
CA TYR A 127 5.81 5.27 -0.22
C TYR A 127 7.02 5.52 0.69
N TYR A 128 8.07 4.71 0.60
CA TYR A 128 9.37 5.03 1.20
C TYR A 128 10.54 4.61 0.32
N SER A 129 11.69 5.26 0.56
CA SER A 129 12.97 4.90 -0.03
C SER A 129 13.76 4.07 0.97
N ALA A 130 14.04 2.81 0.64
CA ALA A 130 14.84 1.94 1.49
C ALA A 130 16.33 2.35 1.45
N PRO A 131 17.14 2.02 2.48
CA PRO A 131 18.57 2.34 2.50
C PRO A 131 19.37 1.79 1.29
N SER A 132 18.86 0.72 0.66
CA SER A 132 19.42 0.11 -0.55
C SER A 132 19.20 0.92 -1.84
N GLY A 133 18.36 1.96 -1.77
CA GLY A 133 17.85 2.70 -2.90
C GLY A 133 16.55 2.16 -3.50
N ALA A 134 16.03 1.02 -3.02
CA ALA A 134 14.74 0.51 -3.46
C ALA A 134 13.61 1.51 -3.13
N GLY A 135 12.68 1.70 -4.06
CA GLY A 135 11.40 2.34 -3.77
C GLY A 135 10.38 1.29 -3.35
N VAL A 136 9.70 1.52 -2.23
CA VAL A 136 8.65 0.63 -1.72
C VAL A 136 7.35 1.40 -1.65
N LEU A 137 6.37 0.99 -2.46
CA LEU A 137 5.03 1.57 -2.49
C LEU A 137 4.02 0.54 -2.00
N ASN A 138 3.19 0.93 -1.05
CA ASN A 138 1.99 0.19 -0.68
C ASN A 138 0.76 1.10 -0.85
N ILE A 139 -0.08 0.79 -1.85
CA ILE A 139 -1.37 1.48 -2.03
C ILE A 139 -2.27 1.28 -0.81
N GLY A 140 -2.17 0.12 -0.14
CA GLY A 140 -2.87 -0.12 1.11
C GLY A 140 -4.38 -0.18 0.97
N THR A 141 -4.91 -0.60 -0.19
CA THR A 141 -6.32 -0.93 -0.35
C THR A 141 -6.56 -1.91 -1.50
N ASN A 142 -7.46 -2.88 -1.32
CA ASN A 142 -7.83 -3.83 -2.38
C ASN A 142 -8.79 -3.23 -3.42
N GLY A 143 -9.37 -2.06 -3.17
CA GLY A 143 -10.24 -1.34 -4.10
C GLY A 143 -9.49 -0.79 -5.29
N TRP A 144 -8.19 -0.57 -5.15
CA TRP A 144 -7.33 -0.15 -6.25
C TRP A 144 -7.33 -1.17 -7.39
N VAL A 145 -7.02 -2.43 -7.10
CA VAL A 145 -7.05 -3.50 -8.12
C VAL A 145 -8.46 -3.73 -8.67
N CYS A 146 -9.49 -3.60 -7.84
CA CYS A 146 -10.88 -3.65 -8.31
C CYS A 146 -11.20 -2.54 -9.32
N ALA A 147 -10.70 -1.33 -9.08
CA ALA A 147 -11.00 -0.16 -9.89
C ALA A 147 -10.35 -0.21 -11.27
N ILE A 148 -9.21 -0.90 -11.45
CA ILE A 148 -8.51 -1.03 -12.74
C ILE A 148 -9.45 -1.59 -13.82
N GLU A 149 -10.08 -2.75 -13.56
CA GLU A 149 -10.97 -3.43 -14.50
C GLU A 149 -12.47 -3.21 -14.18
N ASN A 150 -12.78 -2.47 -13.12
CA ASN A 150 -14.14 -2.31 -12.58
C ASN A 150 -14.83 -3.65 -12.26
N VAL A 151 -14.04 -4.63 -11.81
CA VAL A 151 -14.49 -5.96 -11.38
C VAL A 151 -14.10 -6.14 -9.93
N CYS A 152 -15.09 -6.31 -9.06
CA CYS A 152 -14.85 -6.33 -7.63
C CYS A 152 -15.64 -7.41 -6.89
N PRO A 153 -14.97 -8.31 -6.13
CA PRO A 153 -15.63 -9.42 -5.44
C PRO A 153 -16.71 -8.99 -4.42
N TRP A 154 -16.59 -7.79 -3.86
CA TRP A 154 -17.55 -7.24 -2.90
C TRP A 154 -18.67 -6.41 -3.55
N GLY A 155 -18.87 -6.56 -4.87
CA GLY A 155 -20.04 -6.04 -5.60
C GLY A 155 -20.02 -4.55 -5.92
N HIS A 156 -18.98 -3.82 -5.53
CA HIS A 156 -18.85 -2.40 -5.82
C HIS A 156 -18.48 -2.11 -7.27
N ARG A 157 -19.02 -1.00 -7.78
CA ARG A 157 -18.78 -0.50 -9.12
C ARG A 157 -18.19 0.90 -9.02
N PHE A 158 -17.15 1.12 -9.81
CA PHE A 158 -16.45 2.38 -9.89
C PHE A 158 -17.01 3.18 -11.07
N SER A 159 -16.97 4.51 -10.94
CA SER A 159 -17.25 5.39 -12.07
C SER A 159 -16.18 5.18 -13.15
N LYS A 160 -16.55 5.43 -14.41
CA LYS A 160 -15.59 5.37 -15.53
C LYS A 160 -14.37 6.28 -15.28
N GLN A 161 -14.60 7.45 -14.68
CA GLN A 161 -13.56 8.39 -14.33
C GLN A 161 -12.60 7.83 -13.27
N SER A 162 -13.12 7.22 -12.20
CA SER A 162 -12.27 6.58 -11.18
C SER A 162 -11.44 5.44 -11.77
N SER A 163 -12.05 4.55 -12.57
CA SER A 163 -11.31 3.46 -13.22
C SER A 163 -10.22 3.96 -14.16
N GLN A 164 -10.50 4.98 -14.98
CA GLN A 164 -9.50 5.59 -15.87
C GLN A 164 -8.36 6.25 -15.09
N ALA A 165 -8.68 6.97 -14.00
CA ALA A 165 -7.68 7.58 -13.14
C ALA A 165 -6.77 6.51 -12.51
N ILE A 166 -7.35 5.44 -11.95
CA ILE A 166 -6.59 4.35 -11.34
C ILE A 166 -5.73 3.61 -12.37
N ALA A 167 -6.26 3.33 -13.57
CA ALA A 167 -5.46 2.73 -14.64
C ALA A 167 -4.27 3.63 -15.04
N SER A 168 -4.49 4.94 -15.19
CA SER A 168 -3.42 5.89 -15.53
C SER A 168 -2.35 5.98 -14.45
N VAL A 169 -2.75 6.04 -13.18
CA VAL A 169 -1.79 6.10 -12.05
C VAL A 169 -1.05 4.78 -11.90
N THR A 170 -1.73 3.65 -12.08
CA THR A 170 -1.10 2.32 -12.06
C THR A 170 -0.03 2.20 -13.14
N TRP A 171 -0.32 2.67 -14.36
CA TRP A 171 0.67 2.71 -15.44
C TRP A 171 1.90 3.53 -15.05
N GLU A 172 1.72 4.72 -14.47
CA GLU A 172 2.83 5.56 -14.03
C GLU A 172 3.65 4.92 -12.90
N ILE A 173 2.99 4.25 -11.95
CA ILE A 173 3.65 3.49 -10.88
C ILE A 173 4.53 2.40 -11.51
N LEU A 174 3.97 1.56 -12.40
CA LEU A 174 4.71 0.45 -13.01
C LEU A 174 5.86 0.96 -13.89
N ARG A 175 5.63 2.02 -14.67
CA ARG A 175 6.65 2.64 -15.52
C ARG A 175 7.85 3.15 -14.71
N LYS A 176 7.60 3.76 -13.55
CA LYS A 176 8.66 4.22 -12.64
C LYS A 176 9.31 3.08 -11.88
N ALA A 177 8.53 2.13 -11.38
CA ALA A 177 9.05 0.97 -10.66
C ALA A 177 9.95 0.07 -11.51
N ALA A 178 9.84 0.13 -12.84
CA ALA A 178 10.73 -0.54 -13.77
C ALA A 178 12.16 0.01 -13.77
N THR A 179 12.41 1.23 -13.27
CA THR A 179 13.77 1.73 -13.07
C THR A 179 14.36 1.13 -11.79
N GLN A 180 15.55 0.52 -11.87
CA GLN A 180 16.23 0.02 -10.67
C GLN A 180 16.41 1.14 -9.64
N LYS A 181 16.31 0.78 -8.36
CA LYS A 181 16.50 1.70 -7.24
C LYS A 181 15.68 2.99 -7.35
N LEU A 182 14.37 2.83 -7.45
CA LEU A 182 13.43 3.95 -7.59
C LEU A 182 13.60 4.98 -6.45
N GLY A 183 13.94 4.55 -5.24
CA GLY A 183 14.16 5.46 -4.11
C GLY A 183 15.36 6.39 -4.25
N GLU A 184 16.34 6.09 -5.10
CA GLU A 184 17.44 7.01 -5.41
C GLU A 184 17.01 8.10 -6.41
N THR A 185 16.24 7.72 -7.43
CA THR A 185 15.80 8.64 -8.50
C THR A 185 14.49 9.36 -8.18
N HIS A 186 13.76 8.85 -7.20
CA HIS A 186 12.53 9.42 -6.69
C HIS A 186 12.47 9.30 -5.16
N PRO A 187 13.28 10.08 -4.42
CA PRO A 187 13.30 10.00 -2.96
C PRO A 187 11.93 10.33 -2.34
N ALA A 188 11.52 9.55 -1.35
CA ALA A 188 10.28 9.78 -0.60
C ALA A 188 10.37 11.08 0.21
N ILE A 189 9.27 11.84 0.23
CA ILE A 189 9.15 13.03 1.07
C ILE A 189 8.43 12.63 2.35
N ILE A 190 9.21 12.38 3.40
CA ILE A 190 8.71 11.83 4.65
C ILE A 190 7.80 12.84 5.37
N ASP A 191 6.53 12.48 5.53
CA ASP A 191 5.52 13.23 6.29
C ASP A 191 4.96 12.43 7.47
N ILE A 192 5.11 11.11 7.45
CA ILE A 192 4.92 10.24 8.61
C ILE A 192 6.30 9.71 9.04
N PRO A 193 6.80 10.10 10.23
CA PRO A 193 8.13 9.69 10.68
C PRO A 193 8.22 8.19 10.96
N GLU A 194 9.46 7.70 11.06
CA GLU A 194 9.77 6.36 11.54
C GLU A 194 9.15 6.10 12.93
N ARG A 195 8.72 4.87 13.15
CA ARG A 195 8.06 4.42 14.37
C ARG A 195 8.81 3.21 14.90
N LEU A 196 9.17 3.27 16.18
CA LEU A 196 9.92 2.24 16.90
C LEU A 196 9.00 1.24 17.59
#